data_AF-A0A1A3PWR1-F1
#
_entry.id   AF-A0A1A3PWR1-F1
#
_cell.length_a   1.000
_cell.length_b   1.000
_cell.length_c   1.000
_cell.angle_alpha   90.00
_cell.angle_beta   90.00
_cell.angle_gamma   90.00
#
_symmetry.space_group_name_H-M   'P 1'
#
loop_
_entity.id
_entity.type
_entity.pdbx_description
1 polymer ?
#
loop_
_entity_poly.entity_id
_entity_poly.type
_entity_poly.pdbx_seq_one_letter_code
_entity_poly.pdbx_strand_id
1 'polypeptide(L)' 'MTAFSPEAPKPSQPPPEPTSSGPGPTLSPPVVSGPIAASSLGGIPFIAINGPVHHFSGKRLAQLVVTALDQVGVTIDIPE' A
#
# COMPACT_ATOMS: atom_id res chain seq x y z
N MET A 1 -6.16 -51.52 50.15
CA MET A 1 -5.31 -51.73 48.96
C MET A 1 -5.97 -51.03 47.79
N THR A 2 -5.15 -50.24 47.13
CA THR A 2 -5.41 -49.21 46.11
C THR A 2 -5.74 -49.80 44.74
N ALA A 3 -6.48 -49.06 43.90
CA ALA A 3 -6.18 -49.00 42.47
C ALA A 3 -6.53 -47.61 41.90
N PHE A 4 -5.46 -46.85 41.64
CA PHE A 4 -5.41 -45.56 40.96
C PHE A 4 -5.54 -45.78 39.44
N SER A 5 -6.26 -44.90 38.74
CA SER A 5 -6.25 -44.87 37.27
C SER A 5 -4.91 -44.33 36.75
N PRO A 6 -4.30 -44.92 35.71
CA PRO A 6 -3.12 -44.34 35.07
C PRO A 6 -3.53 -43.32 33.99
N GLU A 7 -3.12 -42.06 34.17
CA GLU A 7 -3.15 -41.04 33.13
C GLU A 7 -1.95 -41.24 32.18
N ALA A 8 -2.20 -41.26 30.87
CA ALA A 8 -1.18 -41.48 29.85
C ALA A 8 -0.22 -40.27 29.73
N PRO A 9 1.08 -40.49 29.43
CA PRO A 9 2.07 -39.41 29.37
C PRO A 9 1.88 -38.54 28.12
N LYS A 10 1.85 -37.22 28.32
CA LYS A 10 1.81 -36.20 27.26
C LYS A 10 3.16 -36.17 26.53
N PRO A 11 3.20 -36.17 25.18
CA PRO A 11 4.46 -36.17 24.44
C PRO A 11 5.23 -34.85 24.65
N SER A 12 6.50 -34.99 25.02
CA SER A 12 7.44 -33.90 25.26
C SER A 12 7.69 -33.10 23.97
N GLN A 13 7.28 -31.83 23.99
CA GLN A 13 7.51 -30.87 22.92
C GLN A 13 9.03 -30.57 22.81
N PRO A 14 9.65 -30.65 21.61
CA PRO A 14 11.05 -30.26 21.44
C PRO A 14 11.22 -28.74 21.64
N PRO A 15 12.42 -28.28 22.07
CA PRO A 15 12.69 -26.88 22.37
C PRO A 15 12.48 -25.98 21.14
N PRO A 16 11.99 -24.74 21.30
CA PRO A 16 11.76 -23.84 20.18
C PRO A 16 13.11 -23.45 19.55
N GLU A 17 13.29 -23.82 18.28
CA GLU A 17 14.35 -23.27 17.46
C GLU A 17 14.20 -21.74 17.40
N PRO A 18 15.30 -20.96 17.41
CA PRO A 18 15.23 -19.52 17.22
C PRO A 18 14.86 -19.24 15.76
N THR A 19 13.56 -19.21 15.47
CA THR A 19 13.06 -18.61 14.23
C THR A 19 13.46 -17.15 14.26
N SER A 20 14.44 -16.79 13.43
CA SER A 20 14.81 -15.41 13.12
C SER A 20 13.58 -14.71 12.53
N SER A 21 12.77 -14.12 13.41
CA SER A 21 11.64 -13.26 13.08
C SER A 21 12.13 -11.82 12.95
N GLY A 22 13.13 -11.59 12.11
CA GLY A 22 13.38 -10.26 11.59
C GLY A 22 12.23 -9.92 10.63
N PRO A 23 11.71 -8.67 10.61
CA PRO A 23 10.75 -8.27 9.60
C PRO A 23 11.42 -8.42 8.24
N GLY A 24 11.07 -9.49 7.52
CA GLY A 24 11.46 -9.66 6.13
C GLY A 24 11.00 -8.44 5.33
N PRO A 25 11.64 -8.16 4.18
CA PRO A 25 11.26 -7.04 3.33
C PRO A 25 9.76 -7.08 3.06
N THR A 26 9.04 -6.07 3.53
CA THR A 26 7.61 -5.94 3.30
C THR A 26 7.43 -5.46 1.86
N LEU A 27 6.87 -6.32 1.01
CA LEU A 27 6.47 -5.91 -0.33
C LEU A 27 5.41 -4.82 -0.19
N SER A 28 5.77 -3.60 -0.58
CA SER A 28 4.81 -2.50 -0.65
C SER A 28 3.75 -2.87 -1.69
N PRO A 29 2.46 -2.64 -1.40
CA PRO A 29 1.39 -2.78 -2.38
C PRO A 29 1.77 -2.05 -3.68
N PRO A 30 1.42 -2.61 -4.86
CA PRO A 30 1.63 -1.92 -6.13
C PRO A 30 1.02 -0.51 -6.09
N VAL A 31 1.73 0.46 -6.65
CA VAL A 31 1.20 1.81 -6.84
C VAL A 31 0.22 1.77 -8.01
N VAL A 32 -1.07 1.97 -7.74
CA VAL A 32 -2.15 1.85 -8.75
C VAL A 32 -2.94 3.14 -8.80
N SER A 33 -2.97 3.79 -9.98
CA SER A 33 -3.90 4.87 -10.29
C SER A 33 -4.89 4.39 -11.33
N GLY A 34 -6.17 4.69 -11.09
CA GLY A 34 -7.17 4.69 -12.16
C GLY A 34 -6.84 5.71 -13.27
N PRO A 35 -7.51 5.62 -14.43
CA PRO A 35 -7.43 6.61 -15.49
C PRO A 35 -7.60 8.05 -14.98
N ILE A 36 -6.77 8.97 -15.48
CA ILE A 36 -6.86 10.39 -15.12
C ILE A 36 -7.51 11.14 -16.28
N ALA A 37 -8.52 11.94 -15.95
CA ALA A 37 -9.16 12.87 -16.86
C ALA A 37 -8.88 14.30 -16.41
N ALA A 38 -8.67 15.18 -17.37
CA ALA A 38 -8.49 16.61 -17.14
C ALA A 38 -9.40 17.41 -18.07
N SER A 39 -9.90 18.54 -17.56
CA SER A 39 -10.62 19.53 -18.34
C SER A 39 -10.32 20.93 -17.81
N SER A 40 -10.65 21.97 -18.58
CA SER A 40 -10.56 23.36 -18.14
C SER A 40 -11.84 24.11 -18.50
N LEU A 41 -12.39 24.85 -17.55
CA LEU A 41 -13.56 25.71 -17.76
C LEU A 41 -13.25 27.12 -17.24
N GLY A 42 -13.32 28.12 -18.12
CA GLY A 42 -13.03 29.50 -17.74
C GLY A 42 -11.60 29.71 -17.24
N GLY A 43 -10.64 28.89 -17.68
CA GLY A 43 -9.25 28.92 -17.22
C GLY A 43 -9.02 28.20 -15.88
N ILE A 44 -10.05 27.59 -15.30
CA ILE A 44 -9.93 26.78 -14.08
C ILE A 44 -9.79 25.31 -14.48
N PRO A 45 -8.67 24.64 -14.15
CA PRO A 45 -8.51 23.23 -14.43
C PRO A 45 -9.28 22.35 -13.43
N PHE A 46 -9.81 21.23 -13.93
CA PHE A 46 -10.45 20.18 -13.17
C PHE A 46 -9.75 18.87 -13.49
N ILE A 47 -9.36 18.13 -12.45
CA ILE A 47 -8.73 16.81 -12.59
C ILE A 47 -9.57 15.78 -11.85
N ALA A 48 -9.84 14.66 -12.50
CA ALA A 48 -10.52 13.52 -11.92
C ALA A 48 -9.65 12.27 -12.08
N ILE A 49 -9.48 11.52 -11.00
CA ILE A 49 -8.90 10.18 -11.04
C ILE A 49 -10.05 9.19 -10.99
N ASN A 50 -10.33 8.55 -12.12
CA ASN A 50 -11.45 7.65 -12.30
C ASN A 50 -11.03 6.23 -11.92
N GLY A 51 -10.98 5.94 -10.62
CA GLY A 51 -10.68 4.61 -10.12
C GLY A 51 -9.92 4.61 -8.80
N PRO A 52 -9.47 3.43 -8.36
CA PRO A 52 -8.75 3.31 -7.11
C PRO A 52 -7.41 4.05 -7.16
N VAL A 53 -7.04 4.65 -6.03
CA VAL A 53 -5.73 5.26 -5.79
C VAL A 53 -5.10 4.52 -4.62
N HIS A 54 -4.08 3.73 -4.89
CA HIS A 54 -3.36 2.98 -3.85
C HIS A 54 -1.89 3.38 -3.82
N HIS A 55 -1.39 3.67 -2.61
CA HIS A 55 0.04 3.76 -2.30
C HIS A 55 0.85 4.77 -3.15
N PHE A 56 0.26 5.91 -3.53
CA PHE A 56 1.05 6.98 -4.16
C PHE A 56 1.91 7.74 -3.15
N SER A 57 3.21 7.84 -3.45
CA SER A 57 4.02 8.90 -2.84
C SER A 57 3.54 10.26 -3.36
N GLY A 58 3.61 11.30 -2.51
CA GLY A 58 3.20 12.66 -2.90
C GLY A 58 3.85 13.13 -4.20
N LYS A 59 5.14 12.79 -4.41
CA LYS A 59 5.87 13.10 -5.65
C LYS A 59 5.26 12.43 -6.89
N ARG A 60 4.84 11.17 -6.78
CA ARG A 60 4.30 10.43 -7.92
C ARG A 60 2.89 10.91 -8.28
N LEU A 61 2.09 11.25 -7.27
CA LEU A 61 0.78 11.87 -7.50
C LEU A 61 0.94 13.25 -8.14
N ALA A 62 1.87 14.08 -7.63
CA ALA A 62 2.16 15.39 -8.19
C ALA A 62 2.58 15.32 -9.67
N GLN A 63 3.44 14.35 -10.04
CA GLN A 63 3.80 14.12 -11.44
C GLN A 63 2.58 13.82 -12.32
N LEU A 64 1.70 12.93 -11.86
CA LEU A 64 0.48 12.58 -12.61
C LEU A 64 -0.47 13.77 -12.77
N VAL A 65 -0.62 14.57 -11.71
CA VAL A 65 -1.41 15.81 -11.72
C VAL A 65 -0.82 16.81 -12.71
N VAL A 66 0.49 17.05 -12.70
CA VAL A 66 1.15 17.96 -13.64
C VAL A 66 0.99 17.49 -15.08
N THR A 67 1.19 16.20 -15.36
CA THR A 67 0.97 15.65 -16.69
C THR A 67 -0.47 15.84 -17.16
N ALA A 68 -1.45 15.66 -16.26
CA ALA A 68 -2.86 15.86 -16.59
C ALA A 68 -3.20 17.35 -16.84
N LEU A 69 -2.57 18.27 -16.13
CA LEU A 69 -2.73 19.71 -16.34
C LEU A 69 -2.11 20.19 -17.66
N ASP A 70 -0.94 19.64 -18.01
CA ASP A 70 -0.29 19.93 -19.30
C ASP A 70 -1.17 19.54 -20.49
N GLN A 71 -1.89 18.42 -20.39
CA GLN A 71 -2.85 17.98 -21.41
C GLN A 71 -4.01 18.96 -21.65
N VAL A 72 -4.34 19.82 -20.67
CA VAL A 72 -5.37 20.86 -20.81
C VAL A 72 -4.77 22.26 -21.02
N GLY A 73 -3.48 22.33 -21.34
CA GLY A 73 -2.78 23.59 -21.62
C GLY A 73 -2.57 24.45 -20.38
N VAL A 74 -2.57 23.85 -19.19
CA VAL A 74 -2.33 24.54 -17.93
C VAL A 74 -0.97 24.16 -17.37
N THR A 75 -0.11 25.15 -17.16
CA THR A 75 1.19 24.97 -16.53
C THR A 75 1.12 25.46 -15.09
N ILE A 76 1.57 24.63 -14.14
CA ILE A 76 1.72 25.02 -12.73
C ILE A 76 3.16 24.82 -12.29
N ASP A 77 3.70 25.80 -11.57
CA ASP A 77 4.96 25.63 -10.84
C ASP A 77 4.67 24.91 -9.52
N ILE A 78 5.30 23.75 -9.32
CA ILE A 78 5.24 23.07 -8.02
C ILE A 78 6.33 23.67 -7.14
N PRO A 79 6.00 24.26 -5.97
CA PRO A 79 7.00 24.74 -5.02
C PRO A 79 7.81 23.56 -4.45
N GLU A 80 9.11 23.79 -4.19
CA GLU A 80 10.05 22.78 -3.67
C GLU A 80 9.76 22.32 -2.23
#